data_AF-A0A9D5W2X3-F1
#
_entry.id   AF-A0A9D5W2X3-F1
#
_cell.length_a   1.000
_cell.length_b   1.000
_cell.length_c   1.000
_cell.angle_alpha   90.00
_cell.angle_beta   90.00
_cell.angle_gamma   90.00
#
_symmetry.space_group_name_H-M   'P 1'
#
loop_
_entity.id
_entity.type
_entity.pdbx_description
1 polymer ?
#
loop_
_entity_poly.entity_id
_entity_poly.type
_entity_poly.pdbx_seq_one_letter_code
_entity_poly.pdbx_strand_id
1 'polypeptide(L)'
;MSATDASSTFLLFGDVHFDPFADPSLVKSLAASPESAWKGLFASSKMTAYPAYGSDSNYALFESALNSMAATAGNVATIIYPGDLLCHNFDQTYAALTGDASQAGVNSFIQKTVQFFAQEVEARFPNATVIMADGNSDTALVAFGSRPGDPYLSFTAPIISQAFFKNSADQAAFTSGWSAAGYYSVEPAGPTGLKYIVLNDNLWAPLPYGDPVAGQAEMSWFSSQLADAAIHDQQVCVVAHIPVGADPQTVASNYAQTGVAAYSGYLADAFNSAFTSLELQYSSTIAANFVGHMHNDDFRLISSGDYPGAAELMRITPSISPVFGNNPGYQIYSYNPQNDSLLDETTYTLNLQSNAPAWGKEYDYAQTYGQSLAAPQDWAATYAGILNNPVSLAAYANNKFQGAPQSAITAATAPFYQAAIGYATPAAYNAAVAGLLAG
;
A
#
# COMPACT_ATOMS: atom_id res chain seq x y z
N MET A 1 2.44 -33.41 23.77
CA MET A 1 3.70 -32.80 23.30
C MET A 1 3.28 -31.81 22.25
N SER A 2 3.63 -30.53 22.41
CA SER A 2 3.17 -29.48 21.51
C SER A 2 3.79 -29.65 20.12
N ALA A 3 2.96 -29.65 19.08
CA ALA A 3 3.40 -29.02 17.85
C ALA A 3 3.66 -27.55 18.19
N THR A 4 4.87 -27.07 17.91
CA THR A 4 5.06 -25.65 17.65
C THR A 4 4.32 -25.39 16.35
N ASP A 5 3.17 -24.71 16.39
CA ASP A 5 2.48 -24.34 15.16
C ASP A 5 3.44 -23.51 14.31
N ALA A 6 3.76 -24.04 13.13
CA ALA A 6 4.77 -23.47 12.26
C ALA A 6 4.18 -22.24 11.57
N SER A 7 4.49 -21.05 12.07
CA SER A 7 4.15 -19.82 11.37
C SER A 7 4.96 -19.69 10.08
N SER A 8 4.33 -19.12 9.05
CA SER A 8 4.97 -18.69 7.82
C SER A 8 4.96 -17.16 7.75
N THR A 9 5.75 -16.57 6.85
CA THR A 9 5.87 -15.11 6.71
C THR A 9 5.72 -14.63 5.27
N PHE A 10 5.18 -13.42 5.13
CA PHE A 10 5.19 -12.67 3.86
C PHE A 10 5.67 -11.23 4.12
N LEU A 11 6.11 -10.57 3.06
CA LEU A 11 6.52 -9.16 3.08
C LEU A 11 5.38 -8.26 2.59
N LEU A 12 5.23 -7.10 3.23
CA LEU A 12 4.42 -5.99 2.74
C LEU A 12 5.31 -4.74 2.63
N PHE A 13 5.36 -4.16 1.44
CA PHE A 13 5.94 -2.83 1.19
C PHE A 13 5.25 -2.21 -0.03
N GLY A 14 5.14 -0.90 -0.06
CA GLY A 14 4.51 -0.15 -1.14
C GLY A 14 5.07 1.26 -1.24
N ASP A 15 4.45 2.08 -2.10
CA ASP A 15 4.70 3.51 -2.20
C ASP A 15 6.22 3.80 -2.29
N VAL A 16 6.90 3.02 -3.13
CA VAL A 16 8.35 3.13 -3.29
C VAL A 16 8.70 4.43 -3.99
N HIS A 17 7.90 4.83 -4.98
CA HIS A 17 8.17 5.99 -5.81
C HIS A 17 9.63 6.04 -6.24
N PHE A 18 10.07 5.02 -6.96
CA PHE A 18 11.44 4.93 -7.42
C PHE A 18 11.75 6.09 -8.38
N ASP A 19 12.70 6.93 -7.98
CA ASP A 19 13.12 8.14 -8.68
C ASP A 19 14.41 7.89 -9.49
N PRO A 20 14.31 7.56 -10.79
CA PRO A 20 15.47 7.49 -11.68
C PRO A 20 16.03 8.87 -12.05
N PHE A 21 15.36 9.97 -11.67
CA PHE A 21 15.75 11.35 -11.92
C PHE A 21 16.58 11.97 -10.79
N ALA A 22 16.67 11.32 -9.63
CA ALA A 22 17.41 11.76 -8.45
C ALA A 22 18.86 12.18 -8.73
N ASP A 23 19.50 11.64 -9.79
CA ASP A 23 20.68 12.25 -10.41
C ASP A 23 20.36 12.76 -11.82
N PRO A 24 20.03 14.07 -11.97
CA PRO A 24 19.72 14.67 -13.26
C PRO A 24 20.84 14.56 -14.30
N SER A 25 22.08 14.32 -13.88
CA SER A 25 23.21 14.14 -14.80
C SER A 25 23.19 12.76 -15.49
N LEU A 26 22.51 11.77 -14.90
CA LEU A 26 22.41 10.42 -15.45
C LEU A 26 21.19 10.23 -16.37
N VAL A 27 20.13 11.02 -16.22
CA VAL A 27 18.82 10.81 -16.88
C VAL A 27 18.90 10.61 -18.39
N LYS A 28 19.70 11.42 -19.10
CA LYS A 28 19.88 11.26 -20.56
C LYS A 28 20.58 9.96 -20.93
N SER A 29 21.48 9.47 -20.09
CA SER A 29 22.16 8.18 -20.27
C SER A 29 21.23 7.02 -19.93
N LEU A 30 20.42 7.12 -18.87
CA LEU A 30 19.40 6.14 -18.51
C LEU A 30 18.36 6.00 -19.63
N ALA A 31 17.85 7.11 -20.17
CA ALA A 31 16.89 7.13 -21.27
C ALA A 31 17.47 6.53 -22.57
N ALA A 32 18.73 6.81 -22.89
CA ALA A 32 19.41 6.28 -24.07
C ALA A 32 19.86 4.81 -23.95
N SER A 33 19.97 4.27 -22.74
CA SER A 33 20.47 2.90 -22.48
C SER A 33 19.34 1.91 -22.24
N PRO A 34 19.56 0.60 -22.41
CA PRO A 34 18.67 -0.41 -21.84
C PRO A 34 18.74 -0.38 -20.30
N GLU A 35 17.66 -0.80 -19.65
CA GLU A 35 17.50 -0.95 -18.20
C GLU A 35 18.58 -1.82 -17.55
N SER A 36 19.00 -2.89 -18.23
CA SER A 36 20.12 -3.75 -17.81
C SER A 36 21.48 -3.03 -17.64
N ALA A 37 21.64 -1.82 -18.18
CA ALA A 37 22.82 -0.98 -17.93
C ALA A 37 22.67 -0.04 -16.72
N TRP A 38 21.46 0.13 -16.17
CA TRP A 38 21.14 1.17 -15.18
C TRP A 38 21.90 0.98 -13.86
N LYS A 39 22.11 -0.26 -13.36
CA LYS A 39 22.95 -0.50 -12.17
C LYS A 39 24.34 0.13 -12.32
N GLY A 40 24.96 0.00 -13.49
CA GLY A 40 26.27 0.56 -13.78
C GLY A 40 26.26 2.09 -13.90
N LEU A 41 25.17 2.66 -14.43
CA LEU A 41 24.97 4.10 -14.48
C LEU A 41 24.76 4.69 -13.09
N PHE A 42 23.86 4.13 -12.27
CA PHE A 42 23.64 4.56 -10.89
C PHE A 42 24.90 4.40 -10.01
N ALA A 43 25.68 3.34 -10.20
CA ALA A 43 26.97 3.16 -9.53
C ALA A 43 28.03 4.24 -9.91
N SER A 44 27.80 5.00 -10.98
CA SER A 44 28.62 6.17 -11.34
C SER A 44 28.11 7.50 -10.78
N SER A 45 26.94 7.50 -10.12
CA SER A 45 26.37 8.69 -9.48
C SER A 45 27.30 9.23 -8.38
N LYS A 46 27.31 10.56 -8.24
CA LYS A 46 27.97 11.25 -7.11
C LYS A 46 27.01 11.47 -5.94
N MET A 47 25.72 11.21 -6.11
CA MET A 47 24.70 11.36 -5.09
C MET A 47 24.39 9.99 -4.48
N THR A 48 25.26 9.59 -3.56
CA THR A 48 25.25 8.27 -2.90
C THR A 48 24.57 8.29 -1.52
N ALA A 49 24.02 9.43 -1.11
CA ALA A 49 23.26 9.55 0.13
C ALA A 49 21.80 9.10 -0.10
N TYR A 50 21.10 8.72 0.98
CA TYR A 50 19.65 8.60 0.96
C TYR A 50 18.98 9.96 0.64
N PRO A 51 17.77 9.97 0.06
CA PRO A 51 17.03 11.20 -0.16
C PRO A 51 16.69 11.89 1.16
N ALA A 52 16.50 13.20 1.10
CA ALA A 52 15.94 13.96 2.22
C ALA A 52 14.41 13.79 2.26
N TYR A 53 13.80 14.11 3.42
CA TYR A 53 12.35 14.33 3.48
C TYR A 53 11.92 15.37 2.43
N GLY A 54 10.79 15.12 1.76
CA GLY A 54 10.37 15.95 0.61
C GLY A 54 10.95 15.49 -0.73
N SER A 55 11.52 14.29 -0.82
CA SER A 55 12.02 13.70 -2.06
C SER A 55 11.71 12.21 -2.13
N ASP A 56 11.52 11.71 -3.35
CA ASP A 56 11.19 10.31 -3.63
C ASP A 56 12.41 9.36 -3.52
N SER A 57 12.17 8.06 -3.63
CA SER A 57 13.20 7.04 -3.39
C SER A 57 14.26 6.99 -4.49
N ASN A 58 15.41 7.60 -4.24
CA ASN A 58 16.57 7.39 -5.10
C ASN A 58 17.07 5.93 -5.06
N TYR A 59 17.95 5.57 -6.01
CA TYR A 59 18.52 4.22 -6.14
C TYR A 59 19.20 3.71 -4.86
N ALA A 60 19.86 4.59 -4.09
CA ALA A 60 20.53 4.17 -2.85
C ALA A 60 19.53 3.72 -1.78
N LEU A 61 18.38 4.41 -1.67
CA LEU A 61 17.31 4.00 -0.75
C LEU A 61 16.60 2.74 -1.22
N PHE A 62 16.25 2.65 -2.52
CA PHE A 62 15.59 1.49 -3.10
C PHE A 62 16.41 0.20 -2.90
N GLU A 63 17.69 0.20 -3.27
CA GLU A 63 18.58 -0.96 -3.04
C GLU A 63 18.73 -1.29 -1.56
N SER A 64 18.79 -0.27 -0.69
CA SER A 64 18.91 -0.46 0.76
C SER A 64 17.66 -1.13 1.37
N ALA A 65 16.47 -0.72 0.93
CA ALA A 65 15.21 -1.35 1.32
C ALA A 65 15.16 -2.83 0.90
N LEU A 66 15.42 -3.13 -0.38
CA LEU A 66 15.43 -4.50 -0.89
C LEU A 66 16.46 -5.39 -0.17
N ASN A 67 17.67 -4.89 0.06
CA ASN A 67 18.71 -5.62 0.76
C ASN A 67 18.35 -5.85 2.25
N SER A 68 17.69 -4.88 2.89
CA SER A 68 17.20 -4.99 4.27
C SER A 68 16.10 -6.05 4.38
N MET A 69 15.10 -6.00 3.51
CA MET A 69 14.01 -6.99 3.47
C MET A 69 14.56 -8.40 3.23
N ALA A 70 15.48 -8.58 2.27
CA ALA A 70 16.08 -9.87 1.97
C ALA A 70 16.92 -10.44 3.13
N ALA A 71 17.63 -9.59 3.86
CA ALA A 71 18.41 -9.98 5.03
C ALA A 71 17.54 -10.32 6.26
N THR A 72 16.32 -9.77 6.33
CA THR A 72 15.48 -9.80 7.53
C THR A 72 14.33 -10.81 7.42
N ALA A 73 13.60 -10.80 6.31
CA ALA A 73 12.52 -11.77 6.04
C ALA A 73 13.04 -13.11 5.50
N GLY A 74 14.24 -13.12 4.91
CA GLY A 74 14.80 -14.29 4.24
C GLY A 74 13.98 -14.69 3.01
N ASN A 75 13.80 -16.00 2.82
CA ASN A 75 13.00 -16.53 1.72
C ASN A 75 11.50 -16.49 2.05
N VAL A 76 10.80 -15.45 1.59
CA VAL A 76 9.33 -15.43 1.57
C VAL A 76 8.77 -16.09 0.31
N ALA A 77 7.59 -16.70 0.41
CA ALA A 77 6.84 -17.22 -0.74
C ALA A 77 5.95 -16.17 -1.41
N THR A 78 5.52 -15.16 -0.65
CA THR A 78 4.64 -14.07 -1.10
C THR A 78 5.17 -12.72 -0.67
N ILE A 79 5.01 -11.74 -1.55
CA ILE A 79 5.14 -10.31 -1.29
C ILE A 79 3.81 -9.66 -1.68
N ILE A 80 3.32 -8.74 -0.88
CA ILE A 80 2.19 -7.86 -1.24
C ILE A 80 2.78 -6.47 -1.54
N TYR A 81 2.39 -5.89 -2.68
CA TYR A 81 2.86 -4.59 -3.15
C TYR A 81 1.66 -3.68 -3.52
N PRO A 82 1.18 -2.82 -2.61
CA PRO A 82 0.02 -1.94 -2.81
C PRO A 82 0.16 -0.79 -3.83
N GLY A 83 1.08 -0.88 -4.81
CA GLY A 83 1.24 0.15 -5.86
C GLY A 83 2.21 1.29 -5.52
N ASP A 84 2.18 2.31 -6.38
CA ASP A 84 3.08 3.48 -6.43
C ASP A 84 4.56 3.09 -6.51
N LEU A 85 4.88 2.45 -7.64
CA LEU A 85 6.23 2.15 -8.12
C LEU A 85 6.91 3.42 -8.65
N LEU A 86 6.21 4.25 -9.43
CA LEU A 86 6.79 5.43 -10.09
C LEU A 86 6.86 6.65 -9.18
N CYS A 87 7.92 7.45 -9.33
CA CYS A 87 8.05 8.72 -8.62
C CYS A 87 7.02 9.77 -9.06
N HIS A 88 6.75 10.74 -8.18
CA HIS A 88 5.85 11.85 -8.46
C HIS A 88 6.32 12.67 -9.67
N ASN A 89 5.36 13.16 -10.46
CA ASN A 89 5.62 14.04 -11.62
C ASN A 89 6.54 13.40 -12.69
N PHE A 90 6.44 12.08 -12.90
CA PHE A 90 7.35 11.29 -13.72
C PHE A 90 7.50 11.80 -15.18
N ASP A 91 6.38 12.05 -15.86
CA ASP A 91 6.31 12.55 -17.24
C ASP A 91 6.88 13.97 -17.37
N GLN A 92 6.54 14.88 -16.44
CA GLN A 92 7.03 16.26 -16.49
C GLN A 92 8.52 16.33 -16.16
N THR A 93 8.99 15.50 -15.22
CA THR A 93 10.41 15.40 -14.86
C THR A 93 11.22 14.78 -16.00
N TYR A 94 10.72 13.73 -16.65
CA TYR A 94 11.30 13.17 -17.87
C TYR A 94 11.43 14.25 -18.96
N ALA A 95 10.34 14.96 -19.27
CA ALA A 95 10.34 15.97 -20.32
C ALA A 95 11.29 17.14 -20.02
N ALA A 96 11.33 17.61 -18.76
CA ALA A 96 12.20 18.70 -18.34
C ALA A 96 13.69 18.34 -18.41
N LEU A 97 14.07 17.11 -18.03
CA LEU A 97 15.48 16.69 -17.96
C LEU A 97 16.02 16.13 -19.27
N THR A 98 15.19 15.47 -20.08
CA THR A 98 15.61 14.94 -21.39
C THR A 98 15.48 15.98 -22.50
N GLY A 99 14.43 16.81 -22.47
CA GLY A 99 13.96 17.64 -23.58
C GLY A 99 12.98 16.92 -24.52
N ASP A 100 12.59 15.68 -24.21
CA ASP A 100 11.62 14.89 -24.97
C ASP A 100 10.28 14.85 -24.23
N ALA A 101 9.28 15.55 -24.78
CA ALA A 101 7.91 15.56 -24.26
C ALA A 101 6.98 14.61 -25.05
N SER A 102 7.52 13.63 -25.79
CA SER A 102 6.72 12.68 -26.55
C SER A 102 6.20 11.55 -25.67
N GLN A 103 4.93 11.15 -25.87
CA GLN A 103 4.34 10.01 -25.17
C GLN A 103 5.14 8.72 -25.39
N ALA A 104 5.74 8.55 -26.57
CA ALA A 104 6.58 7.39 -26.88
C ALA A 104 7.86 7.35 -26.02
N GLY A 105 8.50 8.51 -25.81
CA GLY A 105 9.64 8.65 -24.92
C GLY A 105 9.29 8.37 -23.46
N VAL A 106 8.26 9.05 -22.95
CA VAL A 106 7.74 8.85 -21.58
C VAL A 106 7.39 7.38 -21.34
N ASN A 107 6.58 6.76 -22.22
CA ASN A 107 6.19 5.35 -22.08
C ASN A 107 7.40 4.42 -22.14
N SER A 108 8.37 4.67 -23.03
CA SER A 108 9.60 3.85 -23.09
C SER A 108 10.45 3.99 -21.82
N PHE A 109 10.49 5.16 -21.20
CA PHE A 109 11.22 5.38 -19.95
C PHE A 109 10.50 4.78 -18.73
N ILE A 110 9.17 4.88 -18.66
CA ILE A 110 8.35 4.16 -17.67
C ILE A 110 8.56 2.65 -17.81
N GLN A 111 8.47 2.10 -19.02
CA GLN A 111 8.67 0.68 -19.27
C GLN A 111 10.04 0.18 -18.76
N LYS A 112 11.12 0.93 -19.02
CA LYS A 112 12.46 0.64 -18.48
C LYS A 112 12.52 0.73 -16.96
N THR A 113 11.83 1.69 -16.36
CA THR A 113 11.78 1.88 -14.90
C THR A 113 11.07 0.71 -14.21
N VAL A 114 9.90 0.31 -14.72
CA VAL A 114 9.16 -0.85 -14.22
C VAL A 114 9.97 -2.15 -14.42
N GLN A 115 10.62 -2.32 -15.57
CA GLN A 115 11.46 -3.48 -15.84
C GLN A 115 12.70 -3.53 -14.92
N PHE A 116 13.34 -2.39 -14.67
CA PHE A 116 14.45 -2.28 -13.71
C PHE A 116 13.98 -2.63 -12.29
N PHE A 117 12.89 -2.03 -11.83
CA PHE A 117 12.31 -2.30 -10.51
C PHE A 117 12.00 -3.79 -10.33
N ALA A 118 11.30 -4.40 -11.29
CA ALA A 118 10.94 -5.82 -11.25
C ALA A 118 12.18 -6.73 -11.21
N GLN A 119 13.23 -6.42 -11.98
CA GLN A 119 14.51 -7.14 -11.96
C GLN A 119 15.22 -7.02 -10.60
N GLU A 120 15.22 -5.84 -9.99
CA GLU A 120 15.86 -5.62 -8.69
C GLU A 120 15.13 -6.35 -7.54
N VAL A 121 13.80 -6.39 -7.57
CA VAL A 121 12.97 -7.20 -6.66
C VAL A 121 13.21 -8.69 -6.87
N GLU A 122 13.12 -9.19 -8.11
CA GLU A 122 13.33 -10.60 -8.44
C GLU A 122 14.75 -11.08 -8.07
N ALA A 123 15.76 -10.22 -8.20
CA ALA A 123 17.14 -10.54 -7.79
C ALA A 123 17.30 -10.83 -6.29
N ARG A 124 16.39 -10.33 -5.43
CA ARG A 124 16.36 -10.65 -3.99
C ARG A 124 15.37 -11.77 -3.67
N PHE A 125 14.25 -11.81 -4.37
CA PHE A 125 13.11 -12.69 -4.07
C PHE A 125 12.72 -13.54 -5.29
N PRO A 126 13.64 -14.36 -5.86
CA PRO A 126 13.41 -15.03 -7.15
C PRO A 126 12.24 -16.03 -7.11
N ASN A 127 11.94 -16.57 -5.94
CA ASN A 127 10.89 -17.56 -5.72
C ASN A 127 9.57 -16.96 -5.23
N ALA A 128 9.52 -15.67 -4.88
CA ALA A 128 8.31 -15.07 -4.32
C ALA A 128 7.32 -14.69 -5.40
N THR A 129 6.03 -14.98 -5.20
CA THR A 129 4.96 -14.35 -5.96
C THR A 129 4.74 -12.93 -5.41
N VAL A 130 4.68 -11.92 -6.27
CA VAL A 130 4.38 -10.54 -5.85
C VAL A 130 2.97 -10.16 -6.29
N ILE A 131 2.08 -9.96 -5.31
CA ILE A 131 0.71 -9.51 -5.54
C ILE A 131 0.73 -7.98 -5.59
N MET A 132 0.70 -7.44 -6.81
CA MET A 132 0.88 -6.00 -7.10
C MET A 132 -0.42 -5.31 -7.50
N ALA A 133 -0.80 -4.25 -6.79
CA ALA A 133 -1.85 -3.31 -7.20
C ALA A 133 -1.27 -2.14 -8.04
N ASP A 134 -2.15 -1.37 -8.67
CA ASP A 134 -1.84 -0.15 -9.41
C ASP A 134 -2.02 1.08 -8.50
N GLY A 135 -1.00 1.94 -8.39
CA GLY A 135 -1.12 3.17 -7.61
C GLY A 135 -1.43 4.42 -8.44
N ASN A 136 -1.79 5.53 -7.79
CA ASN A 136 -2.18 6.76 -8.49
C ASN A 136 -1.04 7.44 -9.30
N SER A 137 0.21 7.08 -9.01
CA SER A 137 1.42 7.54 -9.67
C SER A 137 1.86 6.61 -10.80
N ASP A 138 1.32 5.39 -10.86
CA ASP A 138 1.69 4.33 -11.81
C ASP A 138 1.04 4.53 -13.20
N THR A 139 1.16 5.73 -13.76
CA THR A 139 0.75 6.04 -15.14
C THR A 139 1.55 7.22 -15.68
N ALA A 140 1.49 7.44 -17.00
CA ALA A 140 2.00 8.67 -17.60
C ALA A 140 1.11 9.91 -17.33
N LEU A 141 -0.06 9.75 -16.73
CA LEU A 141 -1.02 10.82 -16.40
C LEU A 141 -1.07 11.10 -14.90
N VAL A 142 -0.32 12.10 -14.44
CA VAL A 142 -0.14 12.41 -13.01
C VAL A 142 -1.44 12.58 -12.23
N ALA A 143 -1.50 11.89 -11.07
CA ALA A 143 -2.56 11.95 -10.07
C ALA A 143 -3.91 11.33 -10.46
N PHE A 144 -3.95 10.47 -11.49
CA PHE A 144 -5.15 9.70 -11.84
C PHE A 144 -5.02 8.20 -11.55
N GLY A 145 -3.83 7.60 -11.58
CA GLY A 145 -3.66 6.15 -11.70
C GLY A 145 -4.11 5.63 -13.07
N SER A 146 -3.87 4.35 -13.36
CA SER A 146 -4.15 3.80 -14.69
C SER A 146 -5.66 3.65 -14.96
N ARG A 147 -6.04 3.64 -16.25
CA ARG A 147 -7.44 3.50 -16.70
C ARG A 147 -7.60 2.35 -17.69
N PRO A 148 -8.80 1.76 -17.86
CA PRO A 148 -9.06 0.80 -18.92
C PRO A 148 -8.65 1.36 -20.30
N GLY A 149 -7.71 0.69 -20.96
CA GLY A 149 -7.12 1.14 -22.22
C GLY A 149 -5.93 2.11 -22.11
N ASP A 150 -5.44 2.42 -20.90
CA ASP A 150 -4.17 3.11 -20.69
C ASP A 150 -3.02 2.26 -21.27
N PRO A 151 -2.15 2.84 -22.14
CA PRO A 151 -0.96 2.16 -22.62
C PRO A 151 -0.08 1.55 -21.52
N TYR A 152 -0.01 2.18 -20.33
CA TYR A 152 0.75 1.70 -19.18
C TYR A 152 0.46 0.23 -18.89
N LEU A 153 -0.81 -0.09 -18.64
CA LEU A 153 -1.29 -1.44 -18.35
C LEU A 153 -0.90 -2.46 -19.43
N SER A 154 -0.96 -2.05 -20.70
CA SER A 154 -0.64 -2.93 -21.82
C SER A 154 0.86 -3.21 -21.96
N PHE A 155 1.74 -2.23 -21.71
CA PHE A 155 3.19 -2.44 -21.86
C PHE A 155 3.87 -2.98 -20.58
N THR A 156 3.29 -2.75 -19.39
CA THR A 156 3.82 -3.31 -18.12
C THR A 156 3.36 -4.74 -17.87
N ALA A 157 2.17 -5.14 -18.33
CA ALA A 157 1.64 -6.49 -18.15
C ALA A 157 2.64 -7.64 -18.40
N PRO A 158 3.36 -7.73 -19.54
CA PRO A 158 4.28 -8.83 -19.78
C PRO A 158 5.50 -8.81 -18.84
N ILE A 159 5.96 -7.62 -18.42
CA ILE A 159 7.10 -7.43 -17.52
C ILE A 159 6.74 -7.92 -16.12
N ILE A 160 5.63 -7.41 -15.58
CA ILE A 160 5.15 -7.73 -14.23
C ILE A 160 4.73 -9.21 -14.18
N SER A 161 3.98 -9.70 -15.17
CA SER A 161 3.56 -11.10 -15.28
C SER A 161 4.75 -12.06 -15.19
N GLN A 162 5.79 -11.82 -15.99
CA GLN A 162 6.97 -12.69 -16.06
C GLN A 162 7.79 -12.67 -14.76
N ALA A 163 8.01 -11.51 -14.16
CA ALA A 163 8.83 -11.38 -12.97
C ALA A 163 8.11 -11.88 -11.70
N PHE A 164 6.81 -11.57 -11.56
CA PHE A 164 6.12 -11.66 -10.27
C PHE A 164 5.20 -12.88 -10.12
N PHE A 165 4.83 -13.59 -11.17
CA PHE A 165 3.96 -14.77 -11.08
C PHE A 165 4.70 -16.03 -11.52
N LYS A 166 4.65 -17.07 -10.67
CA LYS A 166 5.51 -18.27 -10.80
C LYS A 166 4.83 -19.47 -11.46
N ASN A 167 3.57 -19.33 -11.89
CA ASN A 167 2.84 -20.34 -12.67
C ASN A 167 2.09 -19.67 -13.85
N SER A 168 1.80 -20.47 -14.88
CA SER A 168 1.21 -19.96 -16.13
C SER A 168 -0.28 -19.56 -16.03
N ALA A 169 -1.00 -20.04 -15.01
CA ALA A 169 -2.40 -19.69 -14.81
C ALA A 169 -2.52 -18.26 -14.27
N ASP A 170 -1.78 -17.95 -13.21
CA ASP A 170 -1.74 -16.60 -12.65
C ASP A 170 -1.11 -15.60 -13.62
N GLN A 171 -0.05 -15.98 -14.36
CA GLN A 171 0.50 -15.14 -15.43
C GLN A 171 -0.55 -14.75 -16.46
N ALA A 172 -1.41 -15.69 -16.88
CA ALA A 172 -2.48 -15.43 -17.84
C ALA A 172 -3.62 -14.59 -17.23
N ALA A 173 -4.01 -14.88 -15.98
CA ALA A 173 -5.05 -14.13 -15.27
C ALA A 173 -4.62 -12.68 -15.01
N PHE A 174 -3.42 -12.47 -14.48
CA PHE A 174 -2.80 -11.16 -14.30
C PHE A 174 -2.72 -10.40 -15.63
N THR A 175 -2.08 -10.97 -16.66
CA THR A 175 -1.93 -10.28 -17.96
C THR A 175 -3.28 -9.93 -18.57
N SER A 176 -4.31 -10.78 -18.41
CA SER A 176 -5.65 -10.47 -18.93
C SER A 176 -6.36 -9.36 -18.16
N GLY A 177 -6.34 -9.40 -16.82
CA GLY A 177 -7.03 -8.41 -15.98
C GLY A 177 -6.32 -7.07 -15.96
N TRP A 178 -5.01 -7.09 -15.70
CA TRP A 178 -4.15 -5.91 -15.68
C TRP A 178 -4.23 -5.15 -17.00
N SER A 179 -3.94 -5.78 -18.15
CA SER A 179 -4.01 -5.09 -19.45
C SER A 179 -5.39 -4.55 -19.82
N ALA A 180 -6.48 -5.12 -19.27
CA ALA A 180 -7.83 -4.67 -19.55
C ALA A 180 -8.24 -3.45 -18.69
N ALA A 181 -7.94 -3.47 -17.38
CA ALA A 181 -8.48 -2.48 -16.44
C ALA A 181 -7.65 -2.25 -15.16
N GLY A 182 -6.50 -2.90 -14.97
CA GLY A 182 -5.64 -2.76 -13.78
C GLY A 182 -6.01 -3.64 -12.59
N TYR A 183 -7.18 -4.29 -12.60
CA TYR A 183 -7.64 -5.23 -11.56
C TYR A 183 -7.65 -6.68 -12.05
N TYR A 184 -7.44 -7.63 -11.13
CA TYR A 184 -7.35 -9.07 -11.44
C TYR A 184 -7.54 -9.93 -10.18
N SER A 185 -7.77 -11.24 -10.36
CA SER A 185 -7.72 -12.22 -9.28
C SER A 185 -6.80 -13.39 -9.64
N VAL A 186 -6.11 -13.93 -8.64
CA VAL A 186 -5.10 -15.00 -8.76
C VAL A 186 -5.11 -15.90 -7.54
N GLU A 187 -4.65 -17.14 -7.71
CA GLU A 187 -4.68 -18.19 -6.69
C GLU A 187 -3.32 -18.93 -6.69
N PRO A 188 -2.23 -18.34 -6.15
CA PRO A 188 -0.87 -18.89 -6.27
C PRO A 188 -0.67 -20.28 -5.64
N ALA A 189 -1.49 -20.62 -4.65
CA ALA A 189 -1.53 -21.93 -4.01
C ALA A 189 -2.50 -22.92 -4.71
N GLY A 190 -3.15 -22.50 -5.80
CA GLY A 190 -4.22 -23.23 -6.48
C GLY A 190 -5.62 -22.98 -5.91
N PRO A 191 -6.67 -23.55 -6.52
CA PRO A 191 -8.07 -23.16 -6.28
C PRO A 191 -8.63 -23.52 -4.90
N THR A 192 -7.86 -24.22 -4.07
CA THR A 192 -8.22 -24.57 -2.69
C THR A 192 -7.39 -23.78 -1.65
N GLY A 193 -6.63 -22.77 -2.09
CA GLY A 193 -5.88 -21.87 -1.22
C GLY A 193 -6.46 -20.45 -1.18
N LEU A 194 -5.74 -19.54 -0.50
CA LEU A 194 -6.06 -18.12 -0.44
C LEU A 194 -6.16 -17.49 -1.84
N LYS A 195 -7.31 -16.88 -2.14
CA LYS A 195 -7.55 -16.12 -3.36
C LYS A 195 -7.16 -14.67 -3.13
N TYR A 196 -6.34 -14.12 -4.02
CA TYR A 196 -6.04 -12.69 -4.01
C TYR A 196 -6.97 -11.99 -4.99
N ILE A 197 -7.66 -10.96 -4.51
CA ILE A 197 -8.43 -10.03 -5.35
C ILE A 197 -7.68 -8.70 -5.33
N VAL A 198 -7.24 -8.25 -6.49
CA VAL A 198 -6.46 -7.02 -6.63
C VAL A 198 -7.27 -5.98 -7.40
N LEU A 199 -7.38 -4.79 -6.82
CA LEU A 199 -8.24 -3.70 -7.28
C LEU A 199 -7.41 -2.54 -7.87
N ASN A 200 -8.04 -1.79 -8.77
CA ASN A 200 -7.63 -0.49 -9.29
C ASN A 200 -8.58 0.59 -8.73
N ASP A 201 -8.54 0.77 -7.42
CA ASP A 201 -9.37 1.72 -6.67
C ASP A 201 -9.08 3.20 -7.03
N ASN A 202 -8.05 3.50 -7.82
CA ASN A 202 -7.87 4.79 -8.49
C ASN A 202 -9.12 5.18 -9.32
N LEU A 203 -9.87 4.21 -9.84
CA LEU A 203 -11.15 4.42 -10.54
C LEU A 203 -12.23 5.02 -9.62
N TRP A 204 -12.12 4.81 -8.30
CA TRP A 204 -13.11 5.17 -7.29
C TRP A 204 -12.85 6.52 -6.62
N ALA A 205 -11.73 7.18 -6.95
CA ALA A 205 -11.39 8.51 -6.46
C ALA A 205 -12.46 9.58 -6.80
N PRO A 206 -12.57 10.68 -6.04
CA PRO A 206 -13.43 11.81 -6.40
C PRO A 206 -13.09 12.40 -7.77
N LEU A 207 -14.09 12.96 -8.45
CA LEU A 207 -13.86 13.74 -9.68
C LEU A 207 -13.04 15.01 -9.36
N PRO A 208 -12.12 15.43 -10.24
CA PRO A 208 -11.93 14.96 -11.61
C PRO A 208 -11.09 13.67 -11.74
N TYR A 209 -10.57 13.12 -10.65
CA TYR A 209 -9.57 12.06 -10.69
C TYR A 209 -10.14 10.68 -11.02
N GLY A 210 -11.22 10.23 -10.37
CA GLY A 210 -11.80 8.90 -10.64
C GLY A 210 -12.52 8.75 -11.99
N ASP A 211 -12.89 7.51 -12.33
CA ASP A 211 -13.77 7.17 -13.45
C ASP A 211 -14.99 6.39 -12.92
N PRO A 212 -16.12 7.07 -12.65
CA PRO A 212 -17.29 6.41 -12.08
C PRO A 212 -17.93 5.31 -12.94
N VAL A 213 -17.67 5.29 -14.26
CA VAL A 213 -18.22 4.25 -15.15
C VAL A 213 -17.37 2.99 -15.07
N ALA A 214 -16.04 3.14 -15.17
CA ALA A 214 -15.11 2.04 -14.98
C ALA A 214 -15.15 1.49 -13.54
N GLY A 215 -15.18 2.38 -12.53
CA GLY A 215 -15.28 2.02 -11.13
C GLY A 215 -16.57 1.26 -10.78
N GLN A 216 -17.71 1.60 -11.41
CA GLN A 216 -18.94 0.83 -11.21
C GLN A 216 -18.87 -0.57 -11.85
N ALA A 217 -18.16 -0.73 -12.97
CA ALA A 217 -17.91 -2.05 -13.57
C ALA A 217 -17.02 -2.90 -12.67
N GLU A 218 -15.94 -2.32 -12.14
CA GLU A 218 -15.05 -2.97 -11.17
C GLU A 218 -15.78 -3.34 -9.87
N MET A 219 -16.54 -2.43 -9.25
CA MET A 219 -17.32 -2.71 -8.04
C MET A 219 -18.29 -3.89 -8.24
N SER A 220 -18.83 -4.02 -9.46
CA SER A 220 -19.68 -5.16 -9.83
C SER A 220 -18.87 -6.46 -10.01
N TRP A 221 -17.67 -6.37 -10.59
CA TRP A 221 -16.73 -7.48 -10.68
C TRP A 221 -16.26 -7.94 -9.30
N PHE A 222 -15.86 -7.04 -8.42
CA PHE A 222 -15.44 -7.31 -7.04
C PHE A 222 -16.53 -8.05 -6.26
N SER A 223 -17.77 -7.54 -6.29
CA SER A 223 -18.93 -8.21 -5.70
C SER A 223 -19.12 -9.63 -6.22
N SER A 224 -18.87 -9.87 -7.53
CA SER A 224 -18.94 -11.21 -8.12
C SER A 224 -17.80 -12.14 -7.68
N GLN A 225 -16.58 -11.62 -7.48
CA GLN A 225 -15.44 -12.40 -7.00
C GLN A 225 -15.60 -12.83 -5.54
N LEU A 226 -16.15 -11.96 -4.69
CA LEU A 226 -16.50 -12.28 -3.30
C LEU A 226 -17.63 -13.33 -3.23
N ALA A 227 -18.68 -13.17 -4.05
CA ALA A 227 -19.76 -14.14 -4.13
C ALA A 227 -19.28 -15.53 -4.60
N ASP A 228 -18.39 -15.56 -5.59
CA ASP A 228 -17.76 -16.78 -6.10
C ASP A 228 -16.87 -17.45 -5.04
N ALA A 229 -16.04 -16.69 -4.32
CA ALA A 229 -15.22 -17.21 -3.23
C ALA A 229 -16.07 -17.80 -2.09
N ALA A 230 -17.15 -17.11 -1.70
CA ALA A 230 -18.08 -17.56 -0.67
C ALA A 230 -18.86 -18.84 -1.05
N ILE A 231 -19.10 -19.08 -2.35
CA ILE A 231 -19.74 -20.32 -2.84
C ILE A 231 -18.78 -21.51 -2.81
N HIS A 232 -17.46 -21.26 -2.89
CA HIS A 232 -16.42 -22.29 -2.93
C HIS A 232 -15.64 -22.45 -1.61
N ASP A 233 -16.15 -21.89 -0.50
CA ASP A 233 -15.52 -21.89 0.82
C ASP A 233 -14.06 -21.36 0.82
N GLN A 234 -13.73 -20.46 -0.13
CA GLN A 234 -12.40 -19.84 -0.22
C GLN A 234 -12.24 -18.71 0.80
N GLN A 235 -11.00 -18.48 1.25
CA GLN A 235 -10.61 -17.23 1.90
C GLN A 235 -10.07 -16.24 0.88
N VAL A 236 -10.26 -14.95 1.15
CA VAL A 236 -9.88 -13.85 0.26
C VAL A 236 -8.92 -12.89 0.96
N CYS A 237 -7.83 -12.56 0.28
CA CYS A 237 -6.98 -11.41 0.59
C CYS A 237 -7.27 -10.32 -0.46
N VAL A 238 -7.73 -9.15 -0.01
CA VAL A 238 -7.93 -8.00 -0.89
C VAL A 238 -6.65 -7.15 -0.90
N VAL A 239 -6.20 -6.76 -2.07
CA VAL A 239 -5.07 -5.83 -2.26
C VAL A 239 -5.54 -4.67 -3.14
N ALA A 240 -5.30 -3.46 -2.68
CA ALA A 240 -5.67 -2.23 -3.40
C ALA A 240 -4.61 -1.16 -3.11
N HIS A 241 -4.79 0.09 -3.56
CA HIS A 241 -3.84 1.17 -3.28
C HIS A 241 -4.41 2.17 -2.26
N ILE A 242 -5.63 2.66 -2.50
CA ILE A 242 -6.25 3.77 -1.79
C ILE A 242 -7.17 3.25 -0.65
N PRO A 243 -6.87 3.54 0.63
CA PRO A 243 -7.71 3.08 1.75
C PRO A 243 -9.11 3.70 1.74
N VAL A 244 -10.07 2.93 2.26
CA VAL A 244 -11.37 3.48 2.69
C VAL A 244 -11.26 4.32 3.97
N GLY A 245 -12.26 5.17 4.17
CA GLY A 245 -12.38 6.04 5.34
C GLY A 245 -11.72 7.39 5.15
N ALA A 246 -11.60 8.13 6.25
CA ALA A 246 -11.08 9.48 6.23
C ALA A 246 -9.55 9.52 6.12
N ASP A 247 -9.05 10.58 5.50
CA ASP A 247 -7.73 11.13 5.77
C ASP A 247 -7.80 12.00 7.05
N PRO A 248 -7.33 11.51 8.21
CA PRO A 248 -7.37 12.28 9.45
C PRO A 248 -6.47 13.52 9.42
N GLN A 249 -5.42 13.56 8.59
CA GLN A 249 -4.52 14.71 8.47
C GLN A 249 -5.20 15.85 7.71
N THR A 250 -5.86 15.56 6.59
CA THR A 250 -6.67 16.54 5.84
C THR A 250 -7.83 17.04 6.70
N VAL A 251 -8.57 16.15 7.39
CA VAL A 251 -9.67 16.57 8.29
C VAL A 251 -9.16 17.47 9.43
N ALA A 252 -8.05 17.10 10.09
CA ALA A 252 -7.45 17.92 11.15
C ALA A 252 -6.99 19.29 10.63
N SER A 253 -6.39 19.34 9.45
CA SER A 253 -5.91 20.58 8.81
C SER A 253 -7.06 21.51 8.40
N ASN A 254 -8.15 20.94 7.88
CA ASN A 254 -9.38 21.67 7.54
C ASN A 254 -10.08 22.18 8.80
N TYR A 255 -10.15 21.37 9.86
CA TYR A 255 -10.71 21.78 11.15
C TYR A 255 -9.93 22.97 11.76
N ALA A 256 -8.59 22.90 11.74
CA ALA A 256 -7.74 23.99 12.26
C ALA A 256 -7.94 25.33 11.50
N GLN A 257 -8.33 25.28 10.24
CA GLN A 257 -8.59 26.48 9.42
C GLN A 257 -10.03 27.00 9.50
N THR A 258 -11.02 26.10 9.68
CA THR A 258 -12.45 26.42 9.49
C THR A 258 -13.30 26.26 10.76
N GLY A 259 -12.83 25.51 11.76
CA GLY A 259 -13.62 25.05 12.90
C GLY A 259 -14.65 23.96 12.56
N VAL A 260 -14.68 23.46 11.31
CA VAL A 260 -15.64 22.44 10.85
C VAL A 260 -14.95 21.09 10.74
N ALA A 261 -15.40 20.13 11.55
CA ALA A 261 -14.95 18.75 11.50
C ALA A 261 -15.85 17.99 10.53
N ALA A 262 -15.40 17.87 9.28
CA ALA A 262 -16.11 17.16 8.22
C ALA A 262 -15.23 16.07 7.61
N TYR A 263 -15.81 14.92 7.32
CA TYR A 263 -15.20 13.82 6.59
C TYR A 263 -14.54 14.31 5.29
N SER A 264 -13.33 13.81 5.07
CA SER A 264 -12.60 13.93 3.82
C SER A 264 -11.82 12.62 3.67
N GLY A 265 -12.09 11.86 2.62
CA GLY A 265 -11.40 10.62 2.30
C GLY A 265 -10.88 10.66 0.86
N TYR A 266 -10.07 9.67 0.48
CA TYR A 266 -9.45 9.60 -0.84
C TYR A 266 -10.34 8.98 -1.91
N LEU A 267 -11.39 8.27 -1.50
CA LEU A 267 -12.40 7.66 -2.37
C LEU A 267 -13.71 8.46 -2.35
N ALA A 268 -14.43 8.47 -3.47
CA ALA A 268 -15.75 9.10 -3.53
C ALA A 268 -16.72 8.36 -2.59
N ASP A 269 -17.49 9.10 -1.79
CA ASP A 269 -18.38 8.58 -0.73
C ASP A 269 -19.22 7.37 -1.14
N ALA A 270 -19.72 7.33 -2.38
CA ALA A 270 -20.50 6.24 -2.92
C ALA A 270 -19.70 4.93 -3.08
N PHE A 271 -18.48 4.99 -3.63
CA PHE A 271 -17.60 3.84 -3.76
C PHE A 271 -17.06 3.39 -2.41
N ASN A 272 -16.63 4.34 -1.56
CA ASN A 272 -16.21 4.07 -0.19
C ASN A 272 -17.29 3.29 0.59
N SER A 273 -18.54 3.76 0.52
CA SER A 273 -19.67 3.11 1.20
C SER A 273 -20.06 1.77 0.57
N ALA A 274 -19.95 1.62 -0.75
CA ALA A 274 -20.22 0.37 -1.46
C ALA A 274 -19.18 -0.71 -1.13
N PHE A 275 -17.89 -0.36 -1.14
CA PHE A 275 -16.80 -1.23 -0.69
C PHE A 275 -17.03 -1.69 0.76
N THR A 276 -17.20 -0.73 1.68
CA THR A 276 -17.47 -1.00 3.10
C THR A 276 -18.68 -1.93 3.27
N SER A 277 -19.72 -1.80 2.45
CA SER A 277 -20.90 -2.68 2.50
C SER A 277 -20.61 -4.10 2.01
N LEU A 278 -19.76 -4.28 0.99
CA LEU A 278 -19.36 -5.60 0.49
C LEU A 278 -18.43 -6.32 1.48
N GLU A 279 -17.45 -5.62 2.04
CA GLU A 279 -16.57 -6.14 3.10
C GLU A 279 -17.41 -6.73 4.25
N LEU A 280 -18.39 -5.96 4.73
CA LEU A 280 -19.31 -6.42 5.78
C LEU A 280 -20.16 -7.62 5.37
N GLN A 281 -20.68 -7.62 4.15
CA GLN A 281 -21.49 -8.70 3.61
C GLN A 281 -20.71 -10.02 3.50
N TYR A 282 -19.41 -9.95 3.20
CA TYR A 282 -18.53 -11.10 2.95
C TYR A 282 -17.47 -11.30 4.05
N SER A 283 -17.70 -10.77 5.25
CA SER A 283 -16.76 -10.80 6.39
C SER A 283 -16.48 -12.17 7.03
N SER A 284 -16.96 -13.26 6.42
CA SER A 284 -16.55 -14.64 6.75
C SER A 284 -15.70 -15.29 5.65
N THR A 285 -15.57 -14.59 4.53
CA THR A 285 -14.85 -14.98 3.31
C THR A 285 -13.57 -14.17 3.15
N ILE A 286 -13.56 -12.91 3.60
CA ILE A 286 -12.38 -12.04 3.59
C ILE A 286 -11.56 -12.32 4.86
N ALA A 287 -10.24 -12.37 4.70
CA ALA A 287 -9.28 -12.64 5.77
C ALA A 287 -8.47 -11.39 6.15
N ALA A 288 -8.14 -10.55 5.18
CA ALA A 288 -7.44 -9.28 5.36
C ALA A 288 -7.52 -8.40 4.10
N ASN A 289 -7.35 -7.10 4.32
CA ASN A 289 -7.15 -6.09 3.28
C ASN A 289 -5.76 -5.43 3.44
N PHE A 290 -5.03 -5.24 2.34
CA PHE A 290 -3.73 -4.55 2.32
C PHE A 290 -3.71 -3.43 1.29
N VAL A 291 -3.38 -2.21 1.73
CA VAL A 291 -3.38 -0.99 0.90
C VAL A 291 -2.18 -0.08 1.25
N GLY A 292 -1.96 0.98 0.48
CA GLY A 292 -0.85 1.94 0.63
C GLY A 292 -1.36 3.39 0.65
N HIS A 293 -0.87 4.22 -0.28
CA HIS A 293 -1.32 5.59 -0.60
C HIS A 293 -1.11 6.66 0.48
N MET A 294 -1.22 6.32 1.76
CA MET A 294 -1.07 7.29 2.85
C MET A 294 0.38 7.54 3.24
N HIS A 295 1.33 6.68 2.84
CA HIS A 295 2.74 6.71 3.25
C HIS A 295 2.97 6.58 4.76
N ASN A 296 2.05 5.98 5.51
CA ASN A 296 2.19 5.81 6.95
C ASN A 296 1.45 4.56 7.45
N ASP A 297 2.10 3.79 8.32
CA ASP A 297 1.56 2.64 9.05
C ASP A 297 0.24 3.00 9.75
N ASP A 298 -0.86 2.43 9.29
CA ASP A 298 -2.20 2.75 9.77
C ASP A 298 -3.15 1.58 9.53
N PHE A 299 -4.36 1.63 10.05
CA PHE A 299 -5.38 0.62 9.79
C PHE A 299 -6.79 1.15 9.89
N ARG A 300 -7.71 0.44 9.23
CA ARG A 300 -9.16 0.64 9.36
C ARG A 300 -9.80 -0.65 9.88
N LEU A 301 -10.74 -0.48 10.79
CA LEU A 301 -11.65 -1.53 11.23
C LEU A 301 -13.00 -1.28 10.57
N ILE A 302 -13.42 -2.19 9.71
CA ILE A 302 -14.74 -2.13 9.09
C ILE A 302 -15.69 -2.95 9.98
N SER A 303 -16.84 -2.38 10.34
CA SER A 303 -17.79 -2.97 11.30
C SER A 303 -19.24 -2.77 10.88
N SER A 304 -20.15 -3.66 11.30
CA SER A 304 -21.54 -3.75 10.79
C SER A 304 -22.46 -2.59 11.21
N GLY A 305 -21.89 -1.50 11.69
CA GLY A 305 -22.51 -0.34 12.28
C GLY A 305 -21.47 0.31 13.18
N ASP A 306 -20.78 1.31 12.66
CA ASP A 306 -19.59 1.91 13.27
C ASP A 306 -19.91 2.43 14.69
N TYR A 307 -19.45 1.84 15.79
CA TYR A 307 -18.73 0.58 15.98
C TYR A 307 -19.10 -0.03 17.36
N PRO A 308 -19.41 -1.35 17.47
CA PRO A 308 -19.16 -2.07 18.73
C PRO A 308 -18.46 -3.44 18.56
N GLY A 309 -17.89 -3.74 17.39
CA GLY A 309 -17.07 -4.92 17.13
C GLY A 309 -16.54 -4.90 15.70
N ALA A 310 -15.26 -5.22 15.49
CA ALA A 310 -14.68 -5.29 14.15
C ALA A 310 -15.24 -6.50 13.38
N ALA A 311 -15.38 -6.35 12.07
CA ALA A 311 -15.61 -7.44 11.13
C ALA A 311 -14.34 -7.67 10.31
N GLU A 312 -13.85 -6.64 9.60
CA GLU A 312 -12.63 -6.69 8.79
C GLU A 312 -11.52 -5.77 9.28
N LEU A 313 -10.29 -6.15 8.93
CA LEU A 313 -9.07 -5.36 9.12
C LEU A 313 -8.47 -4.98 7.76
N MET A 314 -8.26 -3.69 7.56
CA MET A 314 -7.43 -3.14 6.49
C MET A 314 -6.14 -2.58 7.07
N ARG A 315 -5.00 -3.15 6.68
CA ARG A 315 -3.66 -2.62 7.01
C ARG A 315 -3.19 -1.69 5.89
N ILE A 316 -2.68 -0.54 6.28
CA ILE A 316 -2.13 0.50 5.41
C ILE A 316 -0.61 0.46 5.59
N THR A 317 0.13 0.12 4.53
CA THR A 317 1.59 0.01 4.61
C THR A 317 2.24 1.38 4.81
N PRO A 318 3.34 1.48 5.58
CA PRO A 318 4.27 2.60 5.42
C PRO A 318 4.89 2.57 4.01
N SER A 319 5.29 3.75 3.53
CA SER A 319 6.02 3.88 2.26
C SER A 319 7.52 3.62 2.43
N ILE A 320 8.18 3.24 1.34
CA ILE A 320 9.64 3.42 1.24
C ILE A 320 9.97 4.89 0.90
N SER A 321 9.13 5.60 0.14
CA SER A 321 9.37 7.01 -0.19
C SER A 321 9.19 7.95 1.01
N PRO A 322 10.21 8.76 1.39
CA PRO A 322 10.12 9.75 2.46
C PRO A 322 9.58 11.12 1.99
N VAL A 323 8.91 11.16 0.83
CA VAL A 323 8.44 12.40 0.18
C VAL A 323 7.48 13.21 1.05
N PHE A 324 6.67 12.58 1.91
CA PHE A 324 5.78 13.27 2.86
C PHE A 324 6.34 13.39 4.27
N GLY A 325 7.66 13.20 4.45
CA GLY A 325 8.37 13.46 5.71
C GLY A 325 8.30 12.34 6.74
N ASN A 326 7.78 11.18 6.36
CA ASN A 326 7.92 9.92 7.10
C ASN A 326 9.32 9.30 6.91
N ASN A 327 9.73 8.42 7.83
CA ASN A 327 10.88 7.55 7.57
C ASN A 327 10.43 6.41 6.63
N PRO A 328 11.32 5.93 5.73
CA PRO A 328 11.10 4.72 4.95
C PRO A 328 10.80 3.52 5.85
N GLY A 329 9.79 2.72 5.51
CA GLY A 329 9.35 1.56 6.28
C GLY A 329 8.84 0.39 5.45
N TYR A 330 8.95 -0.82 5.98
CA TYR A 330 8.31 -2.04 5.46
C TYR A 330 7.85 -2.94 6.60
N GLN A 331 6.96 -3.88 6.31
CA GLN A 331 6.36 -4.80 7.29
C GLN A 331 6.65 -6.27 6.93
N ILE A 332 6.92 -7.08 7.95
CA ILE A 332 6.93 -8.54 7.85
C ILE A 332 5.74 -9.05 8.66
N TYR A 333 4.82 -9.74 8.00
CA TYR A 333 3.70 -10.41 8.64
C TYR A 333 4.02 -11.87 8.89
N SER A 334 3.54 -12.39 10.02
CA SER A 334 3.46 -13.83 10.28
C SER A 334 2.01 -14.29 10.22
N TYR A 335 1.81 -15.50 9.69
CA TYR A 335 0.48 -16.09 9.51
C TYR A 335 0.53 -17.61 9.77
N ASN A 336 -0.64 -18.21 10.01
CA ASN A 336 -0.78 -19.66 10.14
C ASN A 336 -1.03 -20.29 8.76
N PRO A 337 -0.12 -21.13 8.22
CA PRO A 337 -0.25 -21.72 6.89
C PRO A 337 -1.30 -22.85 6.79
N GLN A 338 -2.09 -23.09 7.84
CA GLN A 338 -3.18 -24.09 7.85
C GLN A 338 -4.55 -23.49 7.52
N ASN A 339 -4.73 -22.19 7.76
CA ASN A 339 -6.01 -21.47 7.66
C ASN A 339 -5.83 -19.99 7.23
N ASP A 340 -4.62 -19.61 6.81
CA ASP A 340 -4.20 -18.29 6.33
C ASP A 340 -4.45 -17.09 7.28
N SER A 341 -4.84 -17.33 8.54
CA SER A 341 -5.05 -16.26 9.52
C SER A 341 -3.73 -15.57 9.87
N LEU A 342 -3.71 -14.24 9.79
CA LEU A 342 -2.61 -13.42 10.31
C LEU A 342 -2.38 -13.71 11.80
N LEU A 343 -1.16 -13.54 12.28
CA LEU A 343 -0.80 -13.79 13.68
C LEU A 343 -0.23 -12.53 14.33
N ASP A 344 0.75 -11.92 13.65
CA ASP A 344 1.49 -10.77 14.15
C ASP A 344 2.24 -10.07 13.01
N GLU A 345 2.71 -8.86 13.27
CA GLU A 345 3.42 -7.99 12.34
C GLU A 345 4.63 -7.36 13.02
N THR A 346 5.74 -7.22 12.29
CA THR A 346 6.89 -6.41 12.70
C THR A 346 7.21 -5.36 11.62
N THR A 347 7.14 -4.08 12.00
CA THR A 347 7.55 -2.95 11.15
C THR A 347 9.04 -2.68 11.31
N TYR A 348 9.72 -2.45 10.19
CA TYR A 348 11.12 -2.07 10.10
C TYR A 348 11.25 -0.71 9.42
N THR A 349 12.08 0.18 9.97
CA THR A 349 12.24 1.55 9.46
C THR A 349 13.70 1.96 9.32
N LEU A 350 13.95 2.98 8.49
CA LEU A 350 15.23 3.63 8.31
C LEU A 350 15.18 5.07 8.82
N ASN A 351 15.74 5.35 10.00
CA ASN A 351 15.76 6.73 10.53
C ASN A 351 16.72 7.63 9.72
N LEU A 352 16.16 8.43 8.81
CA LEU A 352 16.91 9.33 7.91
C LEU A 352 17.62 10.48 8.63
N GLN A 353 17.23 10.81 9.86
CA GLN A 353 17.89 11.83 10.68
C GLN A 353 19.04 11.29 11.54
N SER A 354 19.27 9.98 11.56
CA SER A 354 20.45 9.41 12.21
C SER A 354 21.73 9.92 11.55
N ASN A 355 22.79 10.15 12.34
CA ASN A 355 24.13 10.42 11.80
C ASN A 355 24.69 9.23 10.99
N ALA A 356 24.13 8.04 11.18
CA ALA A 356 24.36 6.84 10.38
C ALA A 356 23.02 6.11 10.21
N PRO A 357 22.22 6.42 9.18
CA PRO A 357 20.94 5.75 8.94
C PRO A 357 21.16 4.27 8.62
N ALA A 358 20.53 3.41 9.40
CA ALA A 358 20.51 1.96 9.21
C ALA A 358 19.09 1.45 9.50
N TRP A 359 18.68 0.40 8.78
CA TRP A 359 17.40 -0.26 9.01
C TRP A 359 17.39 -0.97 10.36
N GLY A 360 16.27 -0.92 11.07
CA GLY A 360 16.03 -1.65 12.31
C GLY A 360 14.56 -1.92 12.55
N LYS A 361 14.25 -2.86 13.45
CA LYS A 361 12.89 -3.08 13.95
C LYS A 361 12.43 -1.80 14.65
N GLU A 362 11.31 -1.25 14.21
CA GLU A 362 10.63 -0.15 14.91
C GLU A 362 9.79 -0.73 16.06
N TYR A 363 8.81 -1.56 15.71
CA TYR A 363 7.93 -2.19 16.66
C TYR A 363 7.41 -3.55 16.17
N ASP A 364 6.63 -4.19 17.03
CA ASP A 364 5.98 -5.47 16.83
C ASP A 364 4.59 -5.38 17.46
N TYR A 365 3.59 -5.77 16.69
CA TYR A 365 2.21 -5.40 16.94
C TYR A 365 1.71 -6.05 18.22
N ALA A 366 1.92 -7.36 18.36
CA ALA A 366 1.54 -8.10 19.56
C ALA A 366 2.28 -7.62 20.81
N GLN A 367 3.57 -7.29 20.71
CA GLN A 367 4.34 -6.72 21.82
C GLN A 367 3.84 -5.31 22.21
N THR A 368 3.41 -4.50 21.24
CA THR A 368 3.02 -3.10 21.46
C THR A 368 1.60 -2.94 21.98
N TYR A 369 0.66 -3.68 21.40
CA TYR A 369 -0.77 -3.54 21.72
C TYR A 369 -1.28 -4.64 22.66
N GLY A 370 -0.53 -5.74 22.84
CA GLY A 370 -0.93 -6.87 23.69
C GLY A 370 -2.07 -7.70 23.09
N GLN A 371 -2.28 -7.61 21.77
CA GLN A 371 -3.33 -8.28 20.99
C GLN A 371 -2.71 -8.90 19.74
N SER A 372 -3.24 -10.03 19.26
CA SER A 372 -2.75 -10.63 18.01
C SER A 372 -3.43 -10.01 16.77
N LEU A 373 -3.05 -10.46 15.58
CA LEU A 373 -3.77 -10.17 14.34
C LEU A 373 -4.74 -11.29 13.92
N ALA A 374 -4.95 -12.32 14.74
CA ALA A 374 -5.64 -13.54 14.33
C ALA A 374 -7.17 -13.51 14.34
N ALA A 375 -7.81 -12.54 15.02
CA ALA A 375 -9.26 -12.51 15.13
C ALA A 375 -9.81 -11.08 15.28
N PRO A 376 -11.05 -10.81 14.81
CA PRO A 376 -11.65 -9.48 14.91
C PRO A 376 -11.81 -8.94 16.34
N GLN A 377 -11.86 -9.80 17.35
CA GLN A 377 -11.90 -9.36 18.75
C GLN A 377 -10.58 -8.74 19.22
N ASP A 378 -9.45 -9.18 18.67
CA ASP A 378 -8.12 -8.67 19.01
C ASP A 378 -7.91 -7.28 18.39
N TRP A 379 -8.31 -7.10 17.13
CA TRP A 379 -8.25 -5.80 16.44
C TRP A 379 -9.17 -4.77 17.13
N ALA A 380 -10.37 -5.20 17.50
CA ALA A 380 -11.31 -4.44 18.32
C ALA A 380 -10.73 -4.03 19.68
N ALA A 381 -9.97 -4.92 20.34
CA ALA A 381 -9.30 -4.64 21.60
C ALA A 381 -8.13 -3.65 21.44
N THR A 382 -7.34 -3.74 20.36
CA THR A 382 -6.30 -2.74 20.03
C THR A 382 -6.91 -1.36 19.86
N TYR A 383 -8.00 -1.26 19.09
CA TYR A 383 -8.67 0.03 18.87
C TYR A 383 -9.28 0.59 20.15
N ALA A 384 -9.95 -0.24 20.96
CA ALA A 384 -10.43 0.16 22.28
C ALA A 384 -9.28 0.63 23.19
N GLY A 385 -8.09 0.04 23.06
CA GLY A 385 -6.84 0.51 23.67
C GLY A 385 -6.44 1.90 23.20
N ILE A 386 -6.35 2.14 21.88
CA ILE A 386 -5.99 3.45 21.30
C ILE A 386 -7.01 4.55 21.65
N LEU A 387 -8.29 4.21 21.84
CA LEU A 387 -9.31 5.14 22.32
C LEU A 387 -9.13 5.51 23.80
N ASN A 388 -8.86 4.54 24.67
CA ASN A 388 -9.03 4.70 26.13
C ASN A 388 -7.73 4.65 26.95
N ASN A 389 -6.59 4.29 26.34
CA ASN A 389 -5.30 4.16 27.01
C ASN A 389 -4.25 5.12 26.39
N PRO A 390 -3.77 6.13 27.13
CA PRO A 390 -2.75 7.06 26.66
C PRO A 390 -1.45 6.39 26.17
N VAL A 391 -1.10 5.21 26.70
CA VAL A 391 0.09 4.47 26.25
C VAL A 391 -0.11 3.90 24.84
N SER A 392 -1.27 3.29 24.58
CA SER A 392 -1.61 2.74 23.26
C SER A 392 -1.80 3.85 22.23
N LEU A 393 -2.41 4.98 22.62
CA LEU A 393 -2.52 6.16 21.76
C LEU A 393 -1.14 6.76 21.41
N ALA A 394 -0.23 6.86 22.38
CA ALA A 394 1.12 7.35 22.14
C ALA A 394 1.95 6.40 21.25
N ALA A 395 1.79 5.08 21.42
CA ALA A 395 2.41 4.09 20.55
C ALA A 395 1.92 4.22 19.10
N TYR A 396 0.60 4.23 18.89
CA TYR A 396 0.00 4.48 17.58
C TYR A 396 0.46 5.81 16.96
N ALA A 397 0.49 6.90 17.74
CA ALA A 397 0.92 8.20 17.25
C ALA A 397 2.39 8.25 16.79
N ASN A 398 3.28 7.51 17.44
CA ASN A 398 4.70 7.42 17.05
C ASN A 398 4.88 6.51 15.84
N ASN A 399 4.30 5.31 15.89
CA ASN A 399 4.46 4.28 14.85
C ASN A 399 3.82 4.72 13.54
N LYS A 400 2.69 5.45 13.60
CA LYS A 400 2.01 5.93 12.39
C LYS A 400 2.93 6.70 11.47
N PHE A 401 3.86 7.50 12.00
CA PHE A 401 4.79 8.28 11.17
C PHE A 401 6.22 7.71 11.15
N GLN A 402 6.39 6.42 11.44
CA GLN A 402 7.66 5.69 11.40
C GLN A 402 8.73 6.37 12.28
N GLY A 403 8.30 6.92 13.42
CA GLY A 403 9.15 7.69 14.34
C GLY A 403 9.71 9.01 13.76
N ALA A 404 9.18 9.52 12.65
CA ALA A 404 9.63 10.77 12.04
C ALA A 404 9.16 12.00 12.85
N PRO A 405 10.03 12.95 13.18
CA PRO A 405 9.72 14.02 14.13
C PRO A 405 8.91 15.19 13.54
N GLN A 406 8.65 15.18 12.23
CA GLN A 406 7.90 16.24 11.56
C GLN A 406 6.38 16.05 11.67
N SER A 407 5.94 14.84 12.01
CA SER A 407 4.52 14.43 11.99
C SER A 407 4.13 13.90 13.36
N ALA A 408 3.42 14.71 14.15
CA ALA A 408 3.02 14.37 15.51
C ALA A 408 1.50 14.47 15.68
N ILE A 409 0.86 13.39 16.13
CA ILE A 409 -0.53 13.46 16.62
C ILE A 409 -0.51 14.18 17.98
N THR A 410 -1.21 15.30 18.06
CA THR A 410 -1.38 16.08 19.30
C THR A 410 -2.70 15.72 19.97
N ALA A 411 -2.88 16.08 21.25
CA ALA A 411 -4.18 15.91 21.91
C ALA A 411 -5.34 16.64 21.18
N ALA A 412 -5.04 17.75 20.49
CA ALA A 412 -6.04 18.49 19.71
C ALA A 412 -6.39 17.84 18.36
N THR A 413 -5.53 16.94 17.85
CA THR A 413 -5.73 16.27 16.56
C THR A 413 -6.07 14.78 16.72
N ALA A 414 -5.76 14.15 17.85
CA ALA A 414 -6.04 12.75 18.14
C ALA A 414 -7.48 12.30 17.82
N PRO A 415 -8.56 13.08 18.12
CA PRO A 415 -9.93 12.72 17.76
C PRO A 415 -10.14 12.34 16.29
N PHE A 416 -9.46 13.01 15.35
CA PHE A 416 -9.60 12.73 13.91
C PHE A 416 -8.96 11.39 13.55
N TYR A 417 -7.75 11.13 14.05
CA TYR A 417 -7.03 9.87 13.82
C TYR A 417 -7.71 8.69 14.53
N GLN A 418 -8.24 8.89 15.74
CA GLN A 418 -8.99 7.88 16.48
C GLN A 418 -10.31 7.53 15.78
N ALA A 419 -11.03 8.52 15.24
CA ALA A 419 -12.22 8.24 14.44
C ALA A 419 -11.88 7.51 13.13
N ALA A 420 -10.78 7.87 12.46
CA ALA A 420 -10.41 7.26 11.18
C ALA A 420 -10.18 5.74 11.30
N ILE A 421 -9.63 5.24 12.42
CA ILE A 421 -9.43 3.80 12.65
C ILE A 421 -10.76 3.03 12.65
N GLY A 422 -11.77 3.51 13.39
CA GLY A 422 -12.99 2.71 13.67
C GLY A 422 -14.23 3.02 12.83
N TYR A 423 -14.18 4.08 12.01
CA TYR A 423 -15.35 4.65 11.35
C TYR A 423 -15.05 4.93 9.87
N ALA A 424 -15.33 3.95 9.01
CA ALA A 424 -15.01 4.01 7.59
C ALA A 424 -16.03 4.81 6.76
N THR A 425 -17.26 5.00 7.26
CA THR A 425 -18.30 5.71 6.50
C THR A 425 -18.32 7.23 6.80
N PRO A 426 -18.64 8.10 5.81
CA PRO A 426 -18.69 9.55 6.03
C PRO A 426 -19.65 9.96 7.15
N ALA A 427 -20.82 9.32 7.23
CA ALA A 427 -21.83 9.64 8.23
C ALA A 427 -21.36 9.31 9.65
N ALA A 428 -20.77 8.14 9.85
CA ALA A 428 -20.37 7.68 11.17
C ALA A 428 -19.04 8.28 11.63
N TYR A 429 -18.08 8.52 10.73
CA TYR A 429 -16.86 9.26 11.04
C TYR A 429 -17.19 10.66 11.59
N ASN A 430 -18.10 11.39 10.92
CA ASN A 430 -18.56 12.71 11.38
C ASN A 430 -19.20 12.64 12.79
N ALA A 431 -20.01 11.61 13.06
CA ALA A 431 -20.62 11.40 14.37
C ALA A 431 -19.58 11.07 15.46
N ALA A 432 -18.59 10.23 15.15
CA ALA A 432 -17.51 9.84 16.04
C ALA A 432 -16.61 11.02 16.40
N VAL A 433 -16.15 11.79 15.41
CA VAL A 433 -15.35 12.99 15.63
C VAL A 433 -16.11 14.02 16.48
N ALA A 434 -17.41 14.24 16.21
CA ALA A 434 -18.22 15.14 17.01
C ALA A 434 -18.36 14.69 18.48
N GLY A 435 -18.40 13.38 18.74
CA GLY A 435 -18.36 12.81 20.09
C GLY A 435 -17.00 12.97 20.77
N LEU A 436 -15.91 12.65 20.07
CA LEU A 436 -14.54 12.71 20.58
C LEU A 436 -14.05 14.15 20.83
N LEU A 437 -14.56 15.15 20.10
CA LEU A 437 -14.28 16.57 20.34
C LEU A 437 -15.11 17.18 21.49
N ALA A 438 -16.12 16.47 22.00
CA ALA A 438 -17.02 16.95 23.06
C ALA A 438 -16.74 16.36 24.45
N GLY A 439 -15.88 15.34 24.53
CA GLY A 439 -15.38 14.73 25.78
C GLY A 439 -14.10 15.35 26.29
#